data_AF-A0A075R2N3-F1
#
_entry.id   AF-A0A075R2N3-F1
#
_cell.length_a   1.000
_cell.length_b   1.000
_cell.length_c   1.000
_cell.angle_alpha   90.00
_cell.angle_beta   90.00
_cell.angle_gamma   90.00
#
_symmetry.space_group_name_H-M   'P 1'
#
loop_
_entity.id
_entity.type
_entity.pdbx_description
1 polymer ?
#
loop_
_entity_poly.entity_id
_entity_poly.type
_entity_poly.pdbx_seq_one_letter_code
_entity_poly.pdbx_strand_id
1 'polypeptide(L)'
;MSFLKRMVEAVFQKISSIHKSSRPKLGVRAIFSNPKEVLFMGFRLKVEGAETIELGMDNIQTVRYETDTPDDSNARSTDVGTTLRMTGKIITSTDGDSADDTMKLALWSLVPAEKADCYRKVTLEVIAADQVVRKIHMPNAFVVDYTERFGDTEGVGEFTLYIKQKKDKTEFTKIEGGYAV
;
A
#
# COMPACT_ATOMS: atom_id res chain seq x y z
N MET A 1 -25.66 63.97 17.56
CA MET A 1 -25.40 62.56 17.15
C MET A 1 -25.58 62.48 15.64
N SER A 2 -24.49 62.26 14.91
CA SER A 2 -24.31 62.67 13.52
C SER A 2 -25.04 61.80 12.49
N PHE A 3 -25.38 62.43 11.36
CA PHE A 3 -25.98 61.84 10.14
C PHE A 3 -25.27 60.54 9.69
N LEU A 4 -23.98 60.44 9.96
CA LEU A 4 -23.14 59.27 9.67
C LEU A 4 -23.58 58.00 10.43
N LYS A 5 -24.07 58.14 11.67
CA LYS A 5 -24.50 57.00 12.49
C LYS A 5 -25.80 56.37 11.94
N ARG A 6 -26.73 57.20 11.45
CA ARG A 6 -27.98 56.76 10.80
C ARG A 6 -27.73 56.06 9.46
N MET A 7 -26.70 56.49 8.73
CA MET A 7 -26.35 55.89 7.43
C MET A 7 -25.75 54.50 7.59
N VAL A 8 -24.92 54.27 8.61
CA VAL A 8 -24.34 52.96 8.92
C VAL A 8 -25.41 51.96 9.38
N GLU A 9 -26.37 52.40 10.17
CA GLU A 9 -27.46 51.56 10.69
C GLU A 9 -28.45 51.14 9.59
N ALA A 10 -28.74 52.03 8.64
CA ALA A 10 -29.55 51.73 7.47
C ALA A 10 -28.88 50.73 6.51
N VAL A 11 -27.55 50.81 6.35
CA VAL A 11 -26.77 49.84 5.57
C VAL A 11 -26.77 48.47 6.25
N PHE A 12 -26.63 48.43 7.58
CA PHE A 12 -26.63 47.19 8.36
C PHE A 12 -27.99 46.47 8.32
N GLN A 13 -29.11 47.20 8.40
CA GLN A 13 -30.45 46.62 8.25
C GLN A 13 -30.72 46.10 6.83
N LYS A 14 -30.23 46.79 5.80
CA LYS A 14 -30.40 46.36 4.40
C LYS A 14 -29.60 45.08 4.10
N ILE A 15 -28.40 44.92 4.67
CA ILE A 15 -27.59 43.70 4.55
C ILE A 15 -28.22 42.54 5.33
N SER A 16 -28.75 42.80 6.54
CA SER A 16 -29.48 41.82 7.37
C SER A 16 -30.75 41.28 6.68
N SER A 17 -31.48 42.14 5.98
CA SER A 17 -32.69 41.77 5.23
C SER A 17 -32.38 40.89 4.01
N ILE A 18 -31.23 41.05 3.36
CA ILE A 18 -30.82 40.24 2.20
C ILE A 18 -30.49 38.80 2.63
N HIS A 19 -30.10 38.58 3.88
CA HIS A 19 -29.72 37.26 4.41
C HIS A 19 -30.90 36.41 4.92
N LYS A 20 -32.15 36.90 4.91
CA LYS A 20 -33.30 36.19 5.49
C LYS A 20 -34.34 35.66 4.50
N SER A 21 -34.27 35.93 3.19
CA SER A 21 -35.37 35.55 2.26
C SER A 21 -34.94 34.89 0.95
N SER A 22 -34.24 33.78 1.01
CA SER A 22 -34.19 32.84 -0.13
C SER A 22 -33.69 31.45 0.28
N ARG A 23 -34.58 30.67 0.89
CA ARG A 23 -34.54 29.21 0.74
C ARG A 23 -35.61 28.81 -0.27
N PRO A 24 -35.24 28.26 -1.44
CA PRO A 24 -36.00 27.18 -2.03
C PRO A 24 -35.57 25.87 -1.34
N LYS A 25 -36.56 25.13 -0.83
CA LYS A 25 -36.43 23.70 -0.53
C LYS A 25 -36.39 22.96 -1.87
N LEU A 26 -35.25 22.38 -2.26
CA LEU A 26 -35.19 21.21 -3.15
C LEU A 26 -33.79 20.62 -3.07
N GLY A 27 -33.71 19.29 -2.93
CA GLY A 27 -32.48 18.56 -2.64
C GLY A 27 -31.39 18.78 -3.69
N VAL A 28 -30.34 19.48 -3.29
CA VAL A 28 -29.03 19.40 -3.91
C VAL A 28 -28.09 18.98 -2.80
N ARG A 29 -27.81 17.67 -2.77
CA ARG A 29 -26.65 17.13 -2.06
C ARG A 29 -25.49 17.99 -2.51
N ALA A 30 -24.91 18.79 -1.60
CA ALA A 30 -23.64 19.44 -1.87
C ALA A 30 -22.67 18.30 -2.18
N ILE A 31 -22.42 18.07 -3.47
CA ILE A 31 -21.30 17.28 -3.92
C ILE A 31 -20.12 18.18 -3.59
N PHE A 32 -19.66 18.09 -2.34
CA PHE A 32 -18.27 18.37 -2.05
C PHE A 32 -17.52 17.47 -3.02
N SER A 33 -17.05 18.05 -4.12
CA SER A 33 -16.03 17.43 -4.94
C SER A 33 -14.82 17.34 -4.05
N ASN A 34 -14.72 16.24 -3.31
CA ASN A 34 -13.58 15.90 -2.49
C ASN A 34 -12.36 16.05 -3.41
N PRO A 35 -11.44 17.00 -3.15
CA PRO A 35 -10.19 17.04 -3.89
C PRO A 35 -9.55 15.70 -3.60
N LYS A 36 -9.58 14.78 -4.58
CA LYS A 36 -9.25 13.36 -4.46
C LYS A 36 -8.37 13.16 -3.23
N GLU A 37 -8.93 12.58 -2.16
CA GLU A 37 -8.10 12.01 -1.11
C GLU A 37 -7.06 11.21 -1.89
N VAL A 38 -5.82 11.66 -1.87
CA VAL A 38 -4.73 10.88 -2.39
C VAL A 38 -4.63 9.78 -1.36
N LEU A 39 -5.43 8.73 -1.58
CA LEU A 39 -5.43 7.54 -0.77
C LEU A 39 -4.06 6.94 -0.99
N PHE A 40 -3.16 7.22 -0.04
CA PHE A 40 -1.87 6.57 0.00
C PHE A 40 -2.13 5.07 0.12
N MET A 41 -1.57 4.32 -0.81
CA MET A 41 -1.64 2.87 -0.75
C MET A 41 -0.61 2.40 0.27
N GLY A 42 -1.07 1.73 1.32
CA GLY A 42 -0.23 1.04 2.28
C GLY A 42 -0.02 -0.41 1.88
N PHE A 43 1.04 -1.02 2.39
CA PHE A 43 1.35 -2.42 2.14
C PHE A 43 1.68 -3.13 3.44
N ARG A 44 1.24 -4.37 3.60
CA ARG A 44 1.70 -5.25 4.67
C ARG A 44 2.18 -6.56 4.08
N LEU A 45 3.38 -6.97 4.46
CA LEU A 45 3.96 -8.24 4.06
C LEU A 45 4.03 -9.17 5.26
N LYS A 46 3.54 -10.40 5.08
CA LYS A 46 3.77 -11.50 5.99
C LYS A 46 4.42 -12.65 5.24
N VAL A 47 5.56 -13.13 5.75
CA VAL A 47 6.24 -14.34 5.26
C VAL A 47 6.24 -15.39 6.36
N GLU A 48 5.77 -16.59 6.04
CA GLU A 48 5.65 -17.70 6.97
C GLU A 48 6.46 -18.90 6.44
N GLY A 49 7.37 -19.43 7.26
CA GLY A 49 8.24 -20.56 6.93
C GLY A 49 9.00 -21.05 8.16
N ALA A 50 10.33 -21.09 8.07
CA ALA A 50 11.20 -21.39 9.21
C ALA A 50 11.03 -20.40 10.38
N GLU A 51 10.69 -19.15 10.07
CA GLU A 51 10.29 -18.11 11.01
C GLU A 51 9.24 -17.20 10.35
N THR A 52 8.62 -16.33 11.15
CA THR A 52 7.70 -15.31 10.67
C THR A 52 8.45 -13.99 10.44
N ILE A 53 8.24 -13.39 9.27
CA ILE A 53 8.71 -12.06 8.89
C ILE A 53 7.49 -11.18 8.67
N GLU A 54 7.40 -10.06 9.38
CA GLU A 54 6.32 -9.09 9.23
C GLU A 54 6.88 -7.71 8.91
N LEU A 55 6.51 -7.15 7.75
CA LEU A 55 6.77 -5.76 7.42
C LEU A 55 5.46 -4.99 7.33
N GLY A 56 5.41 -3.86 8.04
CA GLY A 56 4.26 -2.97 8.12
C GLY A 56 4.25 -1.90 7.01
N MET A 57 3.27 -1.00 7.13
CA MET A 57 3.04 0.06 6.15
C MET A 57 4.17 1.09 6.09
N ASP A 58 4.95 1.23 7.16
CA ASP A 58 6.08 2.14 7.21
C ASP A 58 7.33 1.59 6.50
N ASN A 59 7.43 0.25 6.38
CA ASN A 59 8.58 -0.40 5.77
C ASN A 59 8.52 -0.38 4.24
N ILE A 60 7.34 -0.56 3.63
CA ILE A 60 7.23 -0.82 2.18
C ILE A 60 6.75 0.43 1.45
N GLN A 61 7.51 0.86 0.45
CA GLN A 61 7.20 2.05 -0.36
C GLN A 61 6.51 1.70 -1.67
N THR A 62 6.97 0.65 -2.36
CA THR A 62 6.41 0.25 -3.65
C THR A 62 6.30 -1.26 -3.76
N VAL A 63 5.28 -1.71 -4.48
CA VAL A 63 5.10 -3.12 -4.84
C VAL A 63 4.65 -3.20 -6.30
N ARG A 64 5.27 -4.11 -7.04
CA ARG A 64 4.85 -4.55 -8.38
C ARG A 64 4.56 -6.05 -8.34
N TYR A 65 3.31 -6.40 -8.64
CA TYR A 65 2.91 -7.78 -8.89
C TYR A 65 2.84 -8.02 -10.39
N GLU A 66 3.43 -9.11 -10.87
CA GLU A 66 3.43 -9.44 -12.30
C GLU A 66 3.09 -10.91 -12.52
N THR A 67 2.41 -11.15 -13.63
CA THR A 67 2.12 -12.48 -14.15
C THR A 67 2.78 -12.58 -15.51
N ASP A 68 3.72 -13.51 -15.66
CA ASP A 68 4.51 -13.68 -16.87
C ASP A 68 4.00 -14.91 -17.64
N THR A 69 3.84 -14.78 -18.95
CA THR A 69 3.36 -15.84 -19.85
C THR A 69 4.32 -15.92 -21.03
N PRO A 70 4.75 -17.12 -21.47
CA PRO A 70 5.62 -17.27 -22.63
C PRO A 70 5.10 -16.52 -23.87
N ASP A 71 6.02 -15.85 -24.58
CA ASP A 71 5.73 -15.01 -25.75
C ASP A 71 5.21 -15.80 -26.97
N ASP A 72 5.39 -17.12 -26.97
CA ASP A 72 4.97 -18.02 -28.05
C ASP A 72 3.51 -18.50 -27.94
N SER A 73 2.77 -18.02 -26.93
CA SER A 73 1.41 -18.46 -26.61
C SER A 73 0.36 -17.43 -27.04
N ASN A 74 -0.51 -17.82 -28.00
CA ASN A 74 -1.64 -17.00 -28.47
C ASN A 74 -2.86 -16.98 -27.51
N ALA A 75 -2.77 -17.68 -26.38
CA ALA A 75 -3.77 -17.77 -25.31
C ALA A 75 -3.04 -17.86 -23.96
N ARG A 76 -3.76 -17.72 -22.83
CA ARG A 76 -3.16 -17.89 -21.50
C ARG A 76 -2.54 -19.28 -21.39
N SER A 77 -1.21 -19.34 -21.40
CA SER A 77 -0.46 -20.60 -21.23
C SER A 77 -0.81 -21.22 -19.88
N THR A 78 -0.70 -22.55 -19.77
CA THR A 78 -0.66 -23.22 -18.45
C THR A 78 0.69 -23.01 -17.77
N ASP A 79 1.68 -22.57 -18.54
CA ASP A 79 2.99 -22.16 -18.03
C ASP A 79 2.98 -20.66 -17.72
N VAL A 80 2.65 -20.32 -16.48
CA VAL A 80 2.58 -18.94 -16.00
C VAL A 80 3.55 -18.75 -14.84
N GLY A 81 4.34 -17.68 -14.88
CA GLY A 81 5.15 -17.23 -13.75
C GLY A 81 4.40 -16.20 -12.92
N THR A 82 4.56 -16.23 -11.59
CA THR A 82 4.10 -15.15 -10.71
C THR A 82 5.28 -14.55 -9.99
N THR A 83 5.38 -13.21 -10.06
CA THR A 83 6.45 -12.46 -9.41
C THR A 83 5.92 -11.34 -8.53
N LEU A 84 6.69 -11.02 -7.50
CA LEU A 84 6.46 -9.86 -6.67
C LEU A 84 7.80 -9.14 -6.45
N ARG A 85 7.83 -7.85 -6.78
CA ARG A 85 8.98 -6.99 -6.53
C ARG A 85 8.55 -5.84 -5.63
N MET A 86 9.33 -5.54 -4.61
CA MET A 86 9.04 -4.43 -3.71
C MET A 86 10.31 -3.70 -3.31
N THR A 87 10.14 -2.41 -3.01
CA THR A 87 11.17 -1.58 -2.40
C THR A 87 10.65 -0.97 -1.12
N GLY A 88 11.55 -0.75 -0.18
CA GLY A 88 11.19 -0.23 1.13
C GLY A 88 12.36 0.32 1.90
N LYS A 89 12.07 0.77 3.12
CA LYS A 89 13.02 1.32 4.09
C LYS A 89 13.32 0.30 5.18
N ILE A 90 14.56 0.32 5.63
CA ILE A 90 15.03 -0.37 6.83
C ILE A 90 14.84 0.59 7.99
N ILE A 91 13.90 0.27 8.87
CA ILE A 91 13.55 1.05 10.05
C ILE A 91 14.32 0.47 11.23
N THR A 92 15.26 1.27 11.73
CA THR A 92 15.98 0.95 12.95
C THR A 92 15.08 1.20 14.16
N SER A 93 15.18 0.33 15.16
CA SER A 93 14.58 0.57 16.47
C SER A 93 15.02 1.92 17.06
N THR A 94 14.07 2.68 17.59
CA THR A 94 14.31 3.87 18.43
C THR A 94 13.61 3.66 19.78
N ASP A 95 14.23 4.10 20.87
CA ASP A 95 13.64 4.24 22.21
C ASP A 95 12.63 3.15 22.66
N GLY A 96 13.05 1.87 22.59
CA GLY A 96 12.32 0.74 23.19
C GLY A 96 11.40 -0.05 22.25
N ASP A 97 11.27 0.36 20.99
CA ASP A 97 10.57 -0.42 19.97
C ASP A 97 11.41 -1.60 19.45
N SER A 98 10.77 -2.63 18.92
CA SER A 98 11.49 -3.73 18.26
C SER A 98 12.02 -3.26 16.90
N ALA A 99 13.20 -3.74 16.51
CA ALA A 99 13.69 -3.54 15.15
C ALA A 99 12.75 -4.24 14.15
N ASP A 100 12.71 -3.73 12.92
CA ASP A 100 11.91 -4.38 11.88
C ASP A 100 12.52 -5.73 11.44
N ASP A 101 11.76 -6.46 10.63
CA ASP A 101 12.13 -7.80 10.17
C ASP A 101 12.95 -7.80 8.86
N THR A 102 13.50 -6.66 8.42
CA THR A 102 14.28 -6.60 7.17
C THR A 102 15.53 -7.48 7.22
N MET A 103 16.17 -7.59 8.39
CA MET A 103 17.27 -8.54 8.61
C MET A 103 16.86 -9.99 8.32
N LYS A 104 15.62 -10.38 8.65
CA LYS A 104 15.12 -11.73 8.35
C LYS A 104 14.87 -11.94 6.85
N LEU A 105 14.53 -10.89 6.10
CA LEU A 105 14.48 -10.96 4.63
C LEU A 105 15.87 -11.22 4.05
N ALA A 106 16.90 -10.52 4.55
CA ALA A 106 18.29 -10.75 4.17
C ALA A 106 18.73 -12.19 4.49
N LEU A 107 18.35 -12.73 5.66
CA LEU A 107 18.67 -14.13 6.00
C LEU A 107 17.91 -15.12 5.11
N TRP A 108 16.66 -14.84 4.76
CA TRP A 108 15.89 -15.67 3.83
C TRP A 108 16.52 -15.70 2.43
N SER A 109 17.06 -14.59 1.94
CA SER A 109 17.71 -14.54 0.62
C SER A 109 18.98 -15.38 0.51
N LEU A 110 19.57 -15.76 1.65
CA LEU A 110 20.74 -16.65 1.70
C LEU A 110 20.37 -18.14 1.67
N VAL A 111 19.09 -18.49 1.73
CA VAL A 111 18.65 -19.89 1.78
C VAL A 111 18.65 -20.48 0.36
N PRO A 112 19.48 -21.51 0.08
CA PRO A 112 19.61 -22.06 -1.27
C PRO A 112 18.40 -22.93 -1.66
N ALA A 113 18.14 -23.02 -2.97
CA ALA A 113 16.91 -23.61 -3.53
C ALA A 113 16.74 -25.12 -3.24
N GLU A 114 17.83 -25.82 -2.91
CA GLU A 114 17.84 -27.23 -2.54
C GLU A 114 17.29 -27.50 -1.14
N LYS A 115 17.20 -26.46 -0.29
CA LYS A 115 16.61 -26.58 1.04
C LYS A 115 15.11 -26.30 0.98
N ALA A 116 14.32 -27.14 1.65
CA ALA A 116 12.87 -26.92 1.76
C ALA A 116 12.52 -25.53 2.31
N ASP A 117 13.33 -25.02 3.25
CA ASP A 117 13.15 -23.72 3.92
C ASP A 117 13.30 -22.50 2.99
N CYS A 118 13.80 -22.67 1.75
CA CYS A 118 13.83 -21.58 0.78
C CYS A 118 12.42 -21.21 0.30
N TYR A 119 11.48 -22.16 0.32
CA TYR A 119 10.10 -21.96 -0.10
C TYR A 119 9.25 -21.55 1.10
N ARG A 120 8.80 -20.31 1.12
CA ARG A 120 7.98 -19.75 2.20
C ARG A 120 6.63 -19.29 1.66
N LYS A 121 5.64 -19.24 2.54
CA LYS A 121 4.33 -18.68 2.23
C LYS A 121 4.40 -17.17 2.39
N VAL A 122 4.16 -16.45 1.31
CA VAL A 122 4.08 -14.99 1.30
C VAL A 122 2.62 -14.55 1.17
N THR A 123 2.21 -13.64 2.05
CA THR A 123 0.95 -12.91 1.95
C THR A 123 1.26 -11.43 1.89
N LEU A 124 0.86 -10.78 0.79
CA LEU A 124 0.89 -9.33 0.66
C LEU A 124 -0.53 -8.80 0.74
N GLU A 125 -0.74 -7.79 1.58
CA GLU A 125 -1.95 -6.98 1.61
C GLU A 125 -1.65 -5.60 1.05
N VAL A 126 -2.53 -5.13 0.16
CA VAL A 126 -2.56 -3.76 -0.34
C VAL A 126 -3.74 -3.06 0.31
N ILE A 127 -3.47 -1.91 0.93
CA ILE A 127 -4.39 -1.21 1.81
C ILE A 127 -4.63 0.18 1.22
N ALA A 128 -5.88 0.62 1.15
CA ALA A 128 -6.24 1.99 0.82
C ALA A 128 -7.38 2.42 1.75
N ALA A 129 -7.29 3.63 2.31
CA ALA A 129 -8.26 4.13 3.29
C ALA A 129 -8.50 3.15 4.46
N ASP A 130 -7.43 2.55 5.00
CA ASP A 130 -7.47 1.53 6.07
C ASP A 130 -8.25 0.25 5.73
N GLN A 131 -8.63 0.06 4.46
CA GLN A 131 -9.28 -1.16 3.98
C GLN A 131 -8.31 -1.96 3.11
N VAL A 132 -8.25 -3.27 3.32
CA VAL A 132 -7.53 -4.17 2.42
C VAL A 132 -8.28 -4.17 1.09
N VAL A 133 -7.66 -3.70 0.01
CA VAL A 133 -8.26 -3.65 -1.33
C VAL A 133 -7.80 -4.81 -2.22
N ARG A 134 -6.66 -5.41 -1.90
CA ARG A 134 -6.09 -6.57 -2.60
C ARG A 134 -5.29 -7.41 -1.61
N LYS A 135 -5.37 -8.73 -1.76
CA LYS A 135 -4.52 -9.68 -1.05
C LYS A 135 -3.93 -10.68 -2.04
N ILE A 136 -2.62 -10.88 -1.97
CA ILE A 136 -1.88 -11.79 -2.84
C ILE A 136 -1.24 -12.87 -1.96
N HIS A 137 -1.52 -14.13 -2.27
CA HIS A 137 -0.97 -15.29 -1.61
C HIS A 137 -0.05 -16.05 -2.55
N MET A 138 1.21 -16.23 -2.16
CA MET A 138 2.21 -17.02 -2.86
C MET A 138 2.72 -18.10 -1.89
N PRO A 139 2.10 -19.30 -1.86
CA PRO A 139 2.35 -20.29 -0.81
C PRO A 139 3.70 -21.01 -0.93
N ASN A 140 4.39 -20.88 -2.07
CA ASN A 140 5.70 -21.50 -2.33
C ASN A 140 6.62 -20.47 -2.96
N ALA A 141 6.73 -19.29 -2.34
CA ALA A 141 7.58 -18.23 -2.81
C ALA A 141 9.04 -18.48 -2.41
N PHE A 142 9.97 -18.02 -3.22
CA PHE A 142 11.40 -18.01 -2.92
C PHE A 142 12.00 -16.67 -3.35
N VAL A 143 13.10 -16.27 -2.73
CA VAL A 143 13.83 -15.07 -3.09
C VAL A 143 14.66 -15.34 -4.34
N VAL A 144 14.53 -14.46 -5.34
CA VAL A 144 15.37 -14.46 -6.53
C VAL A 144 16.53 -13.49 -6.36
N ASP A 145 16.26 -12.31 -5.80
CA ASP A 145 17.26 -11.29 -5.54
C ASP A 145 16.86 -10.45 -4.34
N TYR A 146 17.86 -10.01 -3.58
CA TYR A 146 17.73 -9.13 -2.43
C TYR A 146 18.92 -8.18 -2.40
N THR A 147 18.66 -6.89 -2.33
CA THR A 147 19.70 -5.86 -2.26
C THR A 147 19.35 -4.86 -1.18
N GLU A 148 20.33 -4.49 -0.37
CA GLU A 148 20.24 -3.38 0.57
C GLU A 148 21.20 -2.27 0.19
N ARG A 149 20.79 -1.03 0.40
CA ARG A 149 21.60 0.16 0.19
C ARG A 149 21.60 0.97 1.47
N PHE A 150 22.79 1.28 1.96
CA PHE A 150 22.98 2.15 3.12
C PHE A 150 23.61 3.46 2.67
N GLY A 151 22.98 4.57 3.04
CA GLY A 151 23.47 5.92 2.77
C GLY A 151 23.54 6.74 4.06
N ASP A 152 24.55 7.59 4.16
CA ASP A 152 24.79 8.51 5.28
C ASP A 152 24.00 9.83 5.16
N THR A 153 23.44 10.11 3.99
CA THR A 153 22.77 11.39 3.68
C THR A 153 21.33 11.43 4.19
N GLU A 154 20.55 10.36 4.01
CA GLU A 154 19.15 10.29 4.48
C GLU A 154 19.03 9.61 5.84
N GLY A 155 20.08 8.94 6.32
CA GLY A 155 20.10 8.24 7.60
C GLY A 155 19.17 7.01 7.66
N VAL A 156 18.67 6.54 6.52
CA VAL A 156 17.75 5.40 6.41
C VAL A 156 18.27 4.44 5.33
N GLY A 157 18.31 3.13 5.65
CA GLY A 157 18.65 2.10 4.66
C GLY A 157 17.47 1.79 3.74
N GLU A 158 17.75 1.37 2.51
CA GLU A 158 16.74 0.92 1.55
C GLU A 158 16.93 -0.57 1.28
N PHE A 159 15.83 -1.31 1.08
CA PHE A 159 15.87 -2.68 0.58
C PHE A 159 15.09 -2.81 -0.73
N THR A 160 15.53 -3.73 -1.58
CA THR A 160 14.79 -4.23 -2.73
C THR A 160 14.67 -5.74 -2.60
N LEU A 161 13.43 -6.24 -2.63
CA LEU A 161 13.12 -7.66 -2.57
C LEU A 161 12.45 -8.10 -3.88
N TYR A 162 12.98 -9.16 -4.48
CA TYR A 162 12.40 -9.82 -5.65
C TYR A 162 12.13 -11.29 -5.34
N ILE A 163 10.84 -11.67 -5.33
CA ILE A 163 10.40 -13.04 -5.08
C ILE A 163 9.61 -13.60 -6.25
N LYS A 164 9.63 -14.93 -6.38
CA LYS A 164 8.82 -15.68 -7.33
C LYS A 164 8.08 -16.81 -6.63
N GLN A 165 6.90 -17.14 -7.13
CA GLN A 165 6.23 -18.39 -6.81
C GLN A 165 6.93 -19.53 -7.57
N LYS A 166 7.10 -20.68 -6.91
CA LYS A 166 7.62 -21.89 -7.55
C LYS A 166 6.73 -22.27 -8.76
N LYS A 167 7.36 -22.41 -9.91
CA LYS A 167 6.71 -22.48 -11.23
C LYS A 167 5.67 -23.60 -11.36
N ASP A 168 5.97 -24.79 -10.85
CA ASP A 168 5.11 -25.99 -10.81
C ASP A 168 4.07 -25.95 -9.67
N LYS A 169 3.96 -24.82 -8.98
CA LYS A 169 3.01 -24.55 -7.89
C LYS A 169 2.28 -23.23 -8.09
N THR A 170 2.27 -22.67 -9.30
CA THR A 170 1.65 -21.38 -9.59
C THR A 170 0.13 -21.43 -9.45
N GLU A 171 -0.49 -22.59 -9.64
CA GLU A 171 -1.92 -22.81 -9.44
C GLU A 171 -2.38 -22.56 -8.00
N PHE A 172 -1.47 -22.60 -7.03
CA PHE A 172 -1.77 -22.31 -5.63
C PHE A 172 -1.69 -20.83 -5.27
N THR A 173 -1.20 -19.98 -6.18
CA THR A 173 -1.26 -18.53 -6.00
C THR A 173 -2.71 -18.07 -6.01
N LYS A 174 -3.09 -17.27 -5.01
CA LYS A 174 -4.42 -16.69 -4.90
C LYS A 174 -4.33 -15.18 -4.90
N ILE A 175 -5.25 -14.54 -5.63
CA ILE A 175 -5.43 -13.10 -5.63
C ILE A 175 -6.86 -12.84 -5.19
N GLU A 176 -7.02 -12.22 -4.02
CA GLU A 176 -8.30 -11.87 -3.43
C GLU A 176 -8.48 -10.35 -3.46
N GLY A 177 -9.72 -9.89 -3.60
CA GLY A 177 -10.07 -8.47 -3.66
C GLY A 177 -11.56 -8.32 -3.95
N GLY A 178 -12.02 -7.08 -4.12
CA GLY A 178 -13.45 -6.81 -4.31
C GLY A 178 -14.27 -7.08 -3.05
N TYR A 179 -13.66 -6.90 -1.88
CA TYR A 179 -14.34 -7.02 -0.60
C TYR A 179 -15.52 -6.05 -0.57
N ALA A 180 -16.65 -6.51 -0.02
CA ALA A 180 -17.80 -5.64 0.19
C ALA A 180 -17.40 -4.50 1.13
N VAL A 181 -17.75 -3.28 0.73
CA VAL A 181 -17.55 -2.04 1.51
C VAL A 181 -18.77 -1.77 2.36
#